data_AF-A0A523G382-F1
#
_entry.id   AF-A0A523G382-F1
#
_cell.length_a   1.000
_cell.length_b   1.000
_cell.length_c   1.000
_cell.angle_alpha   90.00
_cell.angle_beta   90.00
_cell.angle_gamma   90.00
#
_symmetry.space_group_name_H-M   'P 1'
#
loop_
_entity.id
_entity.type
_entity.pdbx_description
1 polymer ?
#
loop_
_entity_poly.entity_id
_entity_poly.type
_entity_poly.pdbx_seq_one_letter_code
_entity_poly.pdbx_strand_id
1 'polypeptide(L)'
;MKRRNFLQTSALSSLLTTFGLTGCTSDSNIIPGQETVEGMAFPLEEYTVNQLQAAMNDGIHTARSIAELYLKRIDEIDKNRLNSVIEVNPEALKIADELDDERASGTTRGPLHGIPVMIKD
;
A
#
# COMPACT_ATOMS: atom_id res chain seq x y z
N MET A 1 34.92 -13.78 -15.08
CA MET A 1 34.46 -15.15 -15.44
C MET A 1 32.93 -15.18 -15.43
N LYS A 2 32.33 -15.79 -16.45
CA LYS A 2 30.95 -15.56 -16.92
C LYS A 2 29.89 -16.28 -16.05
N ARG A 3 28.96 -15.53 -15.45
CA ARG A 3 27.77 -16.00 -14.69
C ARG A 3 26.71 -16.73 -15.53
N ARG A 4 27.04 -17.07 -16.78
CA ARG A 4 26.10 -17.51 -17.83
C ARG A 4 26.08 -19.03 -18.05
N ASN A 5 26.89 -19.78 -17.29
CA ASN A 5 26.93 -21.25 -17.38
C ASN A 5 26.06 -21.94 -16.31
N PHE A 6 25.45 -21.19 -15.39
CA PHE A 6 24.68 -21.79 -14.28
C PHE A 6 23.24 -22.17 -14.67
N LEU A 7 22.73 -21.62 -15.77
CA LEU A 7 21.38 -21.91 -16.29
C LEU A 7 21.35 -23.10 -17.27
N GLN A 8 22.48 -23.76 -17.55
CA GLN A 8 22.54 -24.86 -18.53
C GLN A 8 22.36 -26.27 -17.94
N THR A 9 22.31 -26.43 -16.62
CA THR A 9 22.04 -27.73 -16.00
C THR A 9 20.58 -27.87 -15.61
N SER A 10 19.73 -28.01 -16.62
CA SER A 10 18.34 -28.47 -16.50
C SER A 10 18.17 -29.80 -17.25
N ALA A 11 17.41 -30.70 -16.63
CA ALA A 11 16.88 -31.98 -17.14
C ALA A 11 17.82 -33.19 -17.09
N LEU A 12 17.46 -34.19 -16.27
CA LEU A 12 17.10 -35.56 -16.67
C LEU A 12 16.96 -36.45 -15.41
N SER A 13 15.74 -36.84 -15.05
CA SER A 13 15.31 -38.21 -14.72
C SER A 13 14.00 -38.22 -13.90
N SER A 14 12.95 -38.71 -14.54
CA SER A 14 11.70 -39.14 -13.93
C SER A 14 11.72 -40.65 -13.79
N LEU A 15 11.48 -41.20 -12.58
CA LEU A 15 10.98 -42.57 -12.40
C LEU A 15 10.28 -42.72 -11.04
N LEU A 16 9.06 -43.30 -11.10
CA LEU A 16 8.06 -43.41 -10.04
C LEU A 16 8.49 -44.30 -8.86
N THR A 17 8.16 -43.85 -7.63
CA THR A 17 7.81 -44.74 -6.51
C THR A 17 6.62 -44.15 -5.76
N THR A 18 5.52 -44.91 -5.69
CA THR A 18 4.30 -44.58 -4.94
C THR A 18 4.42 -44.94 -3.46
N PHE A 19 3.65 -44.20 -2.63
CA PHE A 19 3.31 -44.37 -1.21
C PHE A 19 4.19 -43.69 -0.14
N GLY A 20 3.59 -42.69 0.51
CA GLY A 20 4.00 -42.17 1.82
C GLY A 20 3.49 -40.76 2.08
N LEU A 21 2.37 -40.62 2.78
CA LEU A 21 1.89 -39.34 3.32
C LEU A 21 2.97 -38.73 4.23
N THR A 22 3.49 -37.55 3.89
CA THR A 22 4.06 -36.60 4.86
C THR A 22 3.94 -35.21 4.25
N GLY A 23 3.20 -34.35 4.93
CA GLY A 23 2.69 -33.09 4.43
C GLY A 23 3.76 -32.07 4.06
N CYS A 24 3.38 -31.17 3.17
CA CYS A 24 4.02 -29.86 3.07
C CYS A 24 3.68 -29.11 4.36
N THR A 25 4.58 -29.13 5.35
CA THR A 25 4.63 -27.99 6.26
C THR A 25 5.30 -26.89 5.47
N SER A 26 4.51 -25.93 5.00
CA SER A 26 5.06 -24.62 4.66
C SER A 26 5.77 -24.13 5.92
N ASP A 27 7.11 -24.18 5.91
CA ASP A 27 7.94 -23.41 6.83
C ASP A 27 7.61 -21.95 6.54
N SER A 28 6.55 -21.49 7.21
CA SER A 28 6.33 -20.09 7.44
C SER A 28 7.52 -19.69 8.30
N ASN A 29 8.52 -19.10 7.65
CA ASN A 29 9.59 -18.41 8.33
C ASN A 29 8.91 -17.28 9.11
N ILE A 30 8.48 -17.57 10.33
CA ILE A 30 7.96 -16.58 11.26
C ILE A 30 9.17 -15.73 11.61
N ILE A 31 9.24 -14.55 10.99
CA ILE A 31 10.11 -13.48 11.44
C ILE A 31 9.68 -13.17 12.87
N PRO A 32 10.53 -13.35 13.90
CA PRO A 32 10.21 -12.95 15.26
C PRO A 32 10.14 -11.42 15.27
N GLY A 33 8.94 -10.85 15.36
CA GLY A 33 8.75 -9.40 15.38
C GLY A 33 7.43 -8.89 14.79
N GLN A 34 6.62 -9.75 14.16
CA GLN A 34 5.29 -9.34 13.69
C GLN A 34 4.24 -9.62 14.77
N GLU A 35 4.25 -8.81 15.83
CA GLU A 35 3.07 -8.68 16.68
C GLU A 35 1.99 -7.97 15.87
N THR A 36 1.08 -8.76 15.30
CA THR A 36 -0.17 -8.24 14.79
C THR A 36 -1.00 -7.81 15.98
N VAL A 37 -0.93 -6.52 16.30
CA VAL A 37 -1.99 -5.89 17.10
C VAL A 37 -3.27 -6.09 16.31
N GLU A 38 -4.18 -6.95 16.81
CA GLU A 38 -5.55 -7.08 16.29
C GLU A 38 -6.30 -5.76 16.53
N GLY A 39 -6.02 -4.81 15.66
CA GLY A 39 -6.75 -3.59 15.41
C GLY A 39 -6.56 -3.35 13.92
N MET A 40 -7.64 -3.28 13.16
CA MET A 40 -7.68 -3.23 11.69
C MET A 40 -6.47 -2.49 11.11
N ALA A 41 -5.54 -3.23 10.49
CA ALA A 41 -4.34 -2.64 9.91
C ALA A 41 -4.76 -1.57 8.88
N PHE A 42 -4.17 -0.38 8.99
CA PHE A 42 -4.51 0.70 8.08
C PHE A 42 -3.92 0.42 6.69
N PRO A 43 -4.72 0.47 5.62
CA PRO A 43 -4.32 -0.02 4.31
C PRO A 43 -3.18 0.77 3.66
N LEU A 44 -2.98 2.04 4.06
CA LEU A 44 -1.95 2.91 3.51
C LEU A 44 -0.81 3.18 4.52
N GLU A 45 -0.63 2.30 5.51
CA GLU A 45 0.47 2.41 6.46
C GLU A 45 1.82 2.30 5.72
N GLU A 46 2.75 3.22 5.99
CA GLU A 46 4.09 3.26 5.37
C GLU A 46 4.11 3.37 3.83
N TYR A 47 3.01 3.81 3.20
CA TYR A 47 3.02 4.14 1.78
C TYR A 47 3.83 5.40 1.52
N THR A 48 4.81 5.31 0.62
CA THR A 48 5.53 6.47 0.11
C THR A 48 4.67 7.27 -0.86
N VAL A 49 4.99 8.57 -1.01
CA VAL A 49 4.34 9.45 -2.00
C VAL A 49 4.42 8.85 -3.42
N ASN A 50 5.54 8.25 -3.79
CA ASN A 50 5.71 7.63 -5.10
C ASN A 50 4.81 6.39 -5.29
N GLN A 51 4.60 5.60 -4.23
CA GLN A 51 3.67 4.47 -4.27
C GLN A 51 2.22 4.93 -4.38
N LEU A 52 1.83 6.00 -3.67
CA LEU A 52 0.50 6.59 -3.81
C LEU A 52 0.27 7.17 -5.21
N GLN A 53 1.26 7.85 -5.78
CA GLN A 53 1.21 8.31 -7.17
C GLN A 53 1.05 7.16 -8.16
N ALA A 54 1.82 6.08 -8.00
CA ALA A 54 1.70 4.89 -8.83
C ALA A 54 0.31 4.26 -8.71
N ALA A 55 -0.21 4.10 -7.49
CA ALA A 55 -1.55 3.57 -7.26
C ALA A 55 -2.64 4.43 -7.90
N MET A 56 -2.49 5.77 -7.91
CA MET A 56 -3.41 6.65 -8.63
C MET A 56 -3.28 6.55 -10.16
N ASN A 57 -2.07 6.37 -10.68
CA ASN A 57 -1.86 6.15 -12.13
C ASN A 57 -2.44 4.82 -12.60
N ASP A 58 -2.34 3.79 -11.75
CA ASP A 58 -2.85 2.45 -12.04
C ASP A 58 -4.37 2.33 -11.78
N GLY A 59 -5.02 3.39 -11.31
CA GLY A 59 -6.46 3.43 -11.00
C GLY A 59 -6.86 2.62 -9.77
N ILE A 60 -5.90 2.20 -8.95
CA ILE A 60 -6.12 1.45 -7.70
C ILE A 60 -6.74 2.36 -6.64
N HIS A 61 -6.26 3.60 -6.58
CA HIS A 61 -6.74 4.63 -5.68
C HIS A 61 -7.05 5.91 -6.45
N THR A 62 -8.01 6.69 -5.96
CA THR A 62 -8.18 8.09 -6.34
C THR A 62 -7.69 8.99 -5.22
N ALA A 63 -7.37 10.26 -5.50
CA ALA A 63 -7.03 11.24 -4.48
C ALA A 63 -8.13 11.32 -3.42
N ARG A 64 -9.40 11.29 -3.84
CA ARG A 64 -10.56 11.24 -2.94
C ARG A 64 -10.50 10.02 -2.01
N SER A 65 -10.27 8.83 -2.54
CA SER A 65 -10.24 7.60 -1.74
C SER A 65 -9.12 7.60 -0.69
N ILE A 66 -7.95 8.16 -1.05
CA ILE A 66 -6.81 8.29 -0.12
C ILE A 66 -7.16 9.29 0.99
N ALA A 67 -7.78 10.43 0.64
CA ALA A 67 -8.23 11.41 1.61
C ALA A 67 -9.27 10.82 2.58
N GLU A 68 -10.28 10.10 2.08
CA GLU A 68 -11.30 9.44 2.91
C GLU A 68 -10.68 8.43 3.90
N LEU A 69 -9.69 7.66 3.46
CA LEU A 69 -8.97 6.72 4.32
C LEU A 69 -8.26 7.42 5.48
N TYR A 70 -7.55 8.52 5.22
CA TYR A 70 -6.88 9.28 6.28
C TYR A 70 -7.87 10.03 7.18
N LEU A 71 -8.94 10.62 6.63
CA LEU A 71 -9.98 11.27 7.43
C LEU A 71 -10.66 10.28 8.39
N LYS A 72 -10.94 9.06 7.91
CA LYS A 72 -11.46 7.98 8.76
C LYS A 72 -10.47 7.62 9.87
N ARG A 73 -9.17 7.51 9.57
CA ARG A 73 -8.14 7.25 10.58
C ARG A 73 -8.03 8.37 11.61
N ILE A 74 -8.16 9.64 11.20
CA ILE A 74 -8.19 10.80 12.10
C ILE A 74 -9.41 10.70 13.04
N ASP A 75 -10.58 10.33 12.52
CA ASP A 75 -11.78 10.15 13.35
C ASP A 75 -11.61 9.01 14.38
N GLU A 76 -11.03 7.88 13.95
CA GLU A 76 -10.84 6.69 14.78
C GLU A 76 -9.75 6.84 15.86
N ILE A 77 -8.67 7.55 15.55
CA ILE A 77 -7.46 7.59 16.40
C ILE A 77 -7.26 8.95 17.05
N ASP A 78 -7.49 10.05 16.33
CA ASP A 78 -7.03 11.37 16.76
C ASP A 78 -7.98 12.05 17.75
N LYS A 79 -9.27 12.14 17.40
CA LYS A 79 -10.27 12.99 18.10
C LYS A 79 -10.43 12.73 19.60
N ASN A 80 -10.10 11.53 20.08
CA ASN A 80 -10.30 11.12 21.47
C ASN A 80 -9.00 10.71 22.19
N ARG A 81 -7.84 10.80 21.53
CA ARG A 81 -6.59 10.27 22.10
C ARG A 81 -5.38 11.16 21.83
N LEU A 82 -5.06 11.36 20.55
CA LEU A 82 -3.81 12.02 20.15
C LEU A 82 -3.96 13.53 20.05
N ASN A 83 -5.13 14.02 19.59
CA ASN A 83 -5.40 15.45 19.38
C ASN A 83 -4.29 16.15 18.56
N SER A 84 -3.82 15.49 17.51
CA SER A 84 -2.78 16.00 16.61
C SER A 84 -3.34 16.86 15.48
N VAL A 85 -4.63 16.73 15.16
CA VAL A 85 -5.32 17.54 14.15
C VAL A 85 -6.26 18.53 14.83
N ILE A 86 -5.93 19.82 14.76
CA ILE A 86 -6.75 20.89 15.36
C ILE A 86 -8.04 21.10 14.56
N GLU A 87 -7.92 21.14 13.24
CA GLU A 87 -9.04 21.34 12.31
C GLU A 87 -8.81 20.55 11.02
N VAL A 88 -9.90 19.99 10.48
CA VAL A 88 -9.92 19.38 9.14
C VAL A 88 -10.50 20.39 8.16
N ASN A 89 -9.83 20.59 7.02
CA ASN A 89 -10.36 21.42 5.95
C ASN A 89 -11.69 20.85 5.40
N PRO A 90 -12.82 21.58 5.49
CA PRO A 90 -14.12 21.09 5.03
C PRO A 90 -14.17 20.85 3.51
N GLU A 91 -13.32 21.52 2.74
CA GLU A 91 -13.25 21.38 1.28
C GLU A 91 -12.28 20.25 0.84
N ALA A 92 -11.65 19.53 1.77
CA ALA A 92 -10.59 18.56 1.44
C ALA A 92 -11.04 17.50 0.42
N LEU A 93 -12.24 16.94 0.58
CA LEU A 93 -12.77 15.94 -0.34
C LEU A 93 -13.13 16.51 -1.71
N LYS A 94 -13.66 17.74 -1.74
CA LYS A 94 -13.98 18.42 -3.00
C LYS A 94 -12.71 18.78 -3.78
N ILE A 95 -11.66 19.25 -3.10
CA ILE A 95 -10.36 19.49 -3.73
C ILE A 95 -9.79 18.17 -4.28
N ALA A 96 -9.96 17.06 -3.57
CA ALA A 96 -9.53 15.76 -4.05
C ALA A 96 -10.30 15.32 -5.30
N ASP A 97 -11.61 15.54 -5.36
CA ASP A 97 -12.44 15.29 -6.55
C ASP A 97 -11.94 16.12 -7.75
N GLU A 98 -11.70 17.42 -7.56
CA GLU A 98 -11.18 18.31 -8.62
C GLU A 98 -9.82 17.83 -9.16
N LEU A 99 -8.94 17.33 -8.29
CA LEU A 99 -7.64 16.79 -8.69
C LEU A 99 -7.78 15.44 -9.42
N ASP A 100 -8.75 14.62 -9.05
CA ASP A 100 -9.06 13.38 -9.75
C ASP A 100 -9.61 13.66 -11.17
N ASP A 101 -10.49 14.67 -11.31
CA ASP A 101 -11.01 15.13 -12.60
C ASP A 101 -9.89 15.68 -13.50
N GLU A 102 -8.98 16.48 -12.95
CA GLU A 102 -7.81 16.95 -13.68
C GLU A 102 -6.95 15.80 -14.19
N ARG A 103 -6.68 14.81 -13.32
CA ARG A 103 -5.92 13.62 -13.69
C ARG A 103 -6.61 12.85 -14.81
N ALA A 104 -7.93 12.67 -14.72
CA ALA A 104 -8.73 12.02 -15.76
C ALA A 104 -8.69 12.79 -17.09
N SER A 105 -8.60 14.12 -17.05
CA SER A 105 -8.41 14.97 -18.23
C SER A 105 -6.98 14.97 -18.81
N GLY A 106 -6.04 14.24 -18.18
CA GLY A 106 -4.63 14.20 -18.58
C GLY A 106 -3.78 15.34 -18.02
N THR A 107 -4.33 16.14 -17.09
CA THR A 107 -3.61 17.24 -16.44
C THR A 107 -3.12 16.79 -15.06
N THR A 108 -1.82 16.82 -14.83
CA THR A 108 -1.24 16.60 -13.49
C THR A 108 -0.33 17.76 -13.12
N ARG A 109 -0.38 18.18 -11.86
CA ARG A 109 0.35 19.35 -11.35
C ARG A 109 1.76 19.03 -10.84
N GLY A 110 2.20 17.78 -10.98
CA GLY A 110 3.52 17.28 -10.56
C GLY A 110 3.45 16.14 -9.53
N PRO A 111 4.57 15.82 -8.85
CA PRO A 111 4.68 14.64 -7.98
C PRO A 111 3.73 14.60 -6.77
N LEU A 112 3.15 15.75 -6.37
CA LEU A 112 2.21 15.86 -5.26
C LEU A 112 0.74 15.94 -5.70
N HIS A 113 0.45 15.77 -6.99
CA HIS A 113 -0.92 15.85 -7.52
C HIS A 113 -1.83 14.81 -6.84
N GLY A 114 -2.81 15.26 -6.06
CA GLY A 114 -3.76 14.40 -5.36
C GLY A 114 -3.26 13.81 -4.03
N ILE A 115 -2.10 14.23 -3.52
CA ILE A 115 -1.54 13.72 -2.24
C ILE A 115 -2.07 14.56 -1.07
N PRO A 116 -2.80 13.96 -0.10
CA PRO A 116 -3.23 14.67 1.10
C PRO A 116 -2.03 15.05 1.98
N VAL A 117 -2.06 16.24 2.54
CA VAL A 117 -1.02 16.75 3.45
C VAL A 117 -1.67 17.48 4.62
N MET A 118 -0.94 17.56 5.73
CA MET A 118 -1.29 18.37 6.89
C MET A 118 -0.35 19.57 6.97
N ILE A 119 -0.85 20.71 7.43
CA ILE A 119 -0.09 21.95 7.62
C ILE A 119 -0.05 22.25 9.12
N LYS A 120 1.10 22.71 9.59
CA LYS A 120 1.27 23.15 10.97
C LYS A 120 0.67 24.55 11.16
N ASP A 121 -0.06 24.72 12.25
CA ASP A 121 -0.48 26.01 12.81
C ASP A 121 0.55 26.53 13.85
#